data_AF-A0A0G1HI85-F1
#
_entry.id   AF-A0A0G1HI85-F1
#
_cell.length_a   1.000
_cell.length_b   1.000
_cell.length_c   1.000
_cell.angle_alpha   90.00
_cell.angle_beta   90.00
_cell.angle_gamma   90.00
#
_symmetry.space_group_name_H-M   'P 1'
#
loop_
_entity.id
_entity.type
_entity.pdbx_description
1 polymer ?
#
loop_
_entity_poly.entity_id
_entity_poly.type
_entity_poly.pdbx_seq_one_letter_code
_entity_poly.pdbx_strand_id
1 'polypeptide(L)'
;MQLNNHHKLFLFLLSILGFSGIMFGVYRVYDSLYGTLRLPEDERISFTESESQNETALVSSILALQTKDTDDDGLTDYEELYSYGTSPYLKDSDSDGFPDLAELKGGTDPLCHKDQNCNLSRSSDTTILNELNAQLPVYPAALDSPNGNTGTSLTAPVSKTMSGVELRALLKQSGFPEEQLNTLSDEELEKKWAEISL
;
A
#
# COMPACT_ATOMS: atom_id res chain seq x y z
N MET A 1 24.08 -53.50 -55.70
CA MET A 1 22.89 -53.34 -56.56
C MET A 1 22.94 -51.96 -57.19
N GLN A 2 23.19 -51.85 -58.50
CA GLN A 2 23.13 -50.56 -59.20
C GLN A 2 21.67 -50.24 -59.56
N LEU A 3 21.23 -49.04 -59.22
CA LEU A 3 19.83 -48.63 -59.40
C LEU A 3 19.63 -48.07 -60.83
N ASN A 4 18.77 -48.70 -61.63
CA ASN A 4 18.48 -48.27 -63.01
C ASN A 4 17.93 -46.83 -63.06
N ASN A 5 18.15 -46.14 -64.19
CA ASN A 5 17.76 -44.73 -64.36
C ASN A 5 16.25 -44.48 -64.11
N HIS A 6 15.38 -45.45 -64.43
CA HIS A 6 13.95 -45.37 -64.12
C HIS A 6 13.62 -45.43 -62.62
N HIS A 7 14.35 -46.21 -61.85
CA HIS A 7 14.18 -46.28 -60.39
C HIS A 7 14.68 -44.99 -59.72
N LYS A 8 15.76 -44.39 -60.24
CA LYS A 8 16.23 -43.06 -59.79
C LYS A 8 15.21 -41.97 -60.08
N LEU A 9 14.59 -41.99 -61.27
CA LEU A 9 13.52 -41.07 -61.64
C LEU A 9 12.30 -41.21 -60.73
N PHE A 10 11.90 -42.46 -60.43
CA PHE A 10 10.78 -42.73 -59.52
C PHE A 10 11.05 -42.22 -58.10
N LEU A 11 12.24 -42.48 -57.54
CA LEU A 11 12.62 -41.98 -56.21
C LEU A 11 12.72 -40.45 -56.17
N PHE A 12 13.16 -39.82 -57.27
CA PHE A 12 13.19 -38.36 -57.39
C PHE A 12 11.78 -37.76 -57.38
N LEU A 13 10.84 -38.36 -58.11
CA LEU A 13 9.44 -37.92 -58.14
C LEU A 13 8.76 -38.13 -56.78
N LEU A 14 9.03 -39.25 -56.10
CA LEU A 14 8.57 -39.52 -54.74
C LEU A 14 9.11 -38.49 -53.74
N SER A 15 10.39 -38.10 -53.88
CA SER A 15 11.02 -37.09 -53.03
C SER A 15 10.38 -35.71 -53.22
N ILE A 16 10.07 -35.32 -54.47
CA ILE A 16 9.36 -34.06 -54.76
C ILE A 16 7.96 -34.07 -54.14
N LEU A 17 7.21 -35.16 -54.33
CA LEU A 17 5.85 -35.27 -53.82
C LEU A 17 5.81 -35.28 -52.28
N GLY A 18 6.77 -35.97 -51.66
CA GLY A 18 6.96 -35.97 -50.21
C GLY A 18 7.32 -34.58 -49.68
N PHE A 19 8.27 -33.89 -50.32
CA PHE A 19 8.67 -32.56 -49.91
C PHE A 19 7.54 -31.53 -50.10
N SER A 20 6.79 -31.64 -51.19
CA SER A 20 5.59 -30.84 -51.45
C SER A 20 4.50 -31.08 -50.41
N GLY A 21 4.30 -32.33 -49.99
CA GLY A 21 3.34 -32.68 -48.94
C GLY A 21 3.73 -32.11 -47.57
N ILE A 22 5.02 -32.19 -47.23
CA ILE A 22 5.55 -31.59 -46.00
C ILE A 22 5.44 -30.07 -46.04
N MET A 23 5.80 -29.43 -47.15
CA MET A 23 5.66 -27.98 -47.34
C MET A 23 4.19 -27.54 -47.25
N PHE A 24 3.27 -28.29 -47.85
CA PHE A 24 1.84 -28.01 -47.73
C PHE A 24 1.33 -28.21 -46.30
N GLY A 25 1.80 -29.22 -45.58
CA GLY A 25 1.49 -29.43 -44.16
C GLY A 25 2.00 -28.30 -43.26
N VAL A 26 3.25 -27.89 -43.45
CA VAL A 26 3.83 -26.72 -42.75
C VAL A 26 3.07 -25.46 -43.12
N TYR A 27 2.71 -25.26 -44.39
CA TYR A 27 1.91 -24.11 -44.82
C TYR A 27 0.52 -24.09 -44.17
N ARG A 28 -0.14 -25.25 -44.00
CA ARG A 28 -1.42 -25.36 -43.30
C ARG A 28 -1.32 -25.07 -41.80
N VAL A 29 -0.27 -25.55 -41.15
CA VAL A 29 0.00 -25.26 -39.73
C VAL A 29 0.39 -23.79 -39.55
N TYR A 30 1.19 -23.24 -40.47
CA TYR A 30 1.50 -21.82 -40.54
C TYR A 30 0.18 -21.04 -40.64
N ASP A 31 -0.65 -21.28 -41.65
CA ASP A 31 -1.94 -20.60 -41.82
C ASP A 31 -2.86 -20.71 -40.59
N SER A 32 -2.91 -21.87 -39.93
CA SER A 32 -3.69 -22.08 -38.71
C SER A 32 -3.16 -21.34 -37.48
N LEU A 33 -1.84 -21.28 -37.31
CA LEU A 33 -1.19 -20.58 -36.18
C LEU A 33 -1.22 -19.06 -36.40
N TYR A 34 -0.93 -18.59 -37.61
CA TYR A 34 -0.96 -17.17 -37.95
C TYR A 34 -2.39 -16.64 -38.12
N GLY A 35 -3.36 -17.49 -38.47
CA GLY A 35 -4.78 -17.13 -38.56
C GLY A 35 -5.47 -17.01 -37.21
N THR A 36 -5.11 -17.85 -36.23
CA THR A 36 -5.63 -17.79 -34.85
C THR A 36 -4.92 -16.72 -34.02
N LEU A 37 -3.70 -16.33 -34.40
CA LEU A 37 -2.97 -15.19 -33.83
C LEU A 37 -3.14 -13.90 -34.65
N ARG A 38 -4.09 -13.85 -35.60
CA ARG A 38 -4.62 -12.58 -36.09
C ARG A 38 -5.49 -12.00 -34.99
N LEU A 39 -4.83 -11.35 -34.04
CA LEU A 39 -5.48 -10.34 -33.22
C LEU A 39 -6.04 -9.31 -34.22
N PRO A 40 -7.36 -9.08 -34.23
CA PRO A 40 -7.87 -7.95 -34.98
C PRO A 40 -7.12 -6.69 -34.50
N GLU A 41 -6.87 -5.74 -35.40
CA GLU A 41 -6.04 -4.54 -35.16
C GLU A 41 -6.69 -3.59 -34.12
N ASP A 42 -7.75 -4.03 -33.45
CA ASP A 42 -8.41 -3.45 -32.28
C ASP A 42 -7.97 -4.09 -30.94
N GLU A 43 -7.13 -5.14 -30.96
CA GLU A 43 -6.58 -5.81 -29.77
C GLU A 43 -5.04 -5.80 -29.75
N ARG A 44 -4.40 -4.91 -30.52
CA ARG A 44 -3.06 -4.48 -30.14
C ARG A 44 -3.19 -3.61 -28.90
N ILE A 45 -2.70 -4.12 -27.77
CA ILE A 45 -2.12 -3.24 -26.76
C ILE A 45 -0.92 -2.58 -27.45
N SER A 46 -1.20 -1.42 -28.01
CA SER A 46 -0.20 -0.46 -28.43
C SER A 46 0.64 -0.08 -27.21
N PHE A 47 1.83 -0.66 -27.09
CA PHE A 47 2.97 0.03 -26.47
C PHE A 47 3.48 1.11 -27.45
N THR A 48 2.57 1.97 -27.88
CA THR A 48 2.87 3.27 -28.47
C THR A 48 2.35 4.27 -27.46
N GLU A 49 3.18 4.60 -26.46
CA GLU A 49 3.03 5.88 -25.74
C GLU A 49 1.59 6.16 -25.25
N SER A 50 0.87 5.12 -24.84
CA SER A 50 -0.52 5.18 -24.44
C SER A 50 -0.82 4.13 -23.35
N GLU A 51 0.01 4.06 -22.33
CA GLU A 51 -0.42 3.60 -20.99
C GLU A 51 -1.20 4.72 -20.25
N SER A 52 -1.50 5.82 -20.92
CA SER A 52 -2.04 7.06 -20.34
C SER A 52 -3.57 7.21 -20.54
N GLN A 53 -4.38 6.22 -20.15
CA GLN A 53 -5.83 6.45 -20.09
C GLN A 53 -6.46 6.11 -18.73
N ASN A 54 -5.95 5.10 -18.03
CA ASN A 54 -6.39 4.84 -16.64
C ASN A 54 -5.36 5.27 -15.58
N GLU A 55 -4.06 5.26 -15.89
CA GLU A 55 -3.09 5.97 -15.05
C GLU A 55 -3.31 7.48 -15.14
N THR A 56 -3.68 8.02 -16.30
CA THR A 56 -3.93 9.46 -16.46
C THR A 56 -5.13 9.95 -15.66
N ALA A 57 -6.19 9.16 -15.49
CA ALA A 57 -7.34 9.58 -14.70
C ALA A 57 -7.00 9.66 -13.20
N LEU A 58 -6.31 8.64 -12.67
CA LEU A 58 -5.83 8.63 -11.29
C LEU A 58 -4.78 9.71 -11.05
N VAL A 59 -3.78 9.81 -11.93
CA VAL A 59 -2.72 10.82 -11.86
C VAL A 59 -3.31 12.23 -12.01
N SER A 60 -4.33 12.44 -12.85
CA SER A 60 -5.02 13.74 -12.97
C SER A 60 -5.79 14.07 -11.70
N SER A 61 -6.43 13.09 -11.04
CA SER A 61 -7.14 13.34 -9.79
C SER A 61 -6.19 13.70 -8.64
N ILE A 62 -5.02 13.05 -8.58
CA ILE A 62 -4.00 13.36 -7.57
C ILE A 62 -3.37 14.73 -7.85
N LEU A 63 -3.04 15.05 -9.10
CA LEU A 63 -2.54 16.37 -9.50
C LEU A 63 -3.55 17.48 -9.20
N ALA A 64 -4.85 17.20 -9.34
CA ALA A 64 -5.89 18.16 -8.97
C ALA A 64 -5.83 18.47 -7.47
N LEU A 65 -5.67 17.47 -6.60
CA LEU A 65 -5.53 17.70 -5.15
C LEU A 65 -4.26 18.50 -4.79
N GLN A 66 -3.19 18.39 -5.58
CA GLN A 66 -1.94 19.14 -5.35
C GLN A 66 -2.04 20.64 -5.67
N THR A 67 -3.10 21.08 -6.34
CA THR A 67 -3.28 22.48 -6.74
C THR A 67 -4.59 23.08 -6.26
N LYS A 68 -5.49 22.24 -5.77
CA LYS A 68 -6.79 22.61 -5.24
C LYS A 68 -6.67 22.81 -3.74
N ASP A 69 -7.24 23.90 -3.28
CA ASP A 69 -7.44 24.29 -1.90
C ASP A 69 -8.95 24.49 -1.79
N THR A 70 -9.65 23.59 -1.10
CA THR A 70 -11.11 23.50 -1.17
C THR A 70 -11.81 24.39 -0.15
N ASP A 71 -11.16 24.70 0.97
CA ASP A 71 -11.69 25.56 2.03
C ASP A 71 -10.97 26.91 2.14
N ASP A 72 -10.06 27.19 1.20
CA ASP A 72 -9.35 28.45 1.02
C ASP A 72 -8.58 28.86 2.30
N ASP A 73 -8.00 27.89 3.01
CA ASP A 73 -7.13 28.12 4.17
C ASP A 73 -5.65 28.39 3.78
N GLY A 74 -5.30 28.02 2.54
CA GLY A 74 -3.98 28.16 1.94
C GLY A 74 -3.09 26.91 2.01
N LEU A 75 -3.63 25.78 2.45
CA LEU A 75 -3.09 24.44 2.23
C LEU A 75 -3.78 23.79 1.03
N THR A 76 -3.04 22.95 0.30
CA THR A 76 -3.66 22.16 -0.77
C THR A 76 -4.35 20.93 -0.19
N ASP A 77 -5.45 20.47 -0.81
CA ASP A 77 -6.18 19.26 -0.40
C ASP A 77 -5.21 18.05 -0.24
N TYR A 78 -4.16 18.01 -1.06
CA TYR A 78 -3.10 17.01 -0.98
C TYR A 78 -2.24 17.14 0.28
N GLU A 79 -1.81 18.35 0.63
CA GLU A 79 -1.02 18.59 1.85
C GLU A 79 -1.83 18.25 3.10
N GLU A 80 -3.10 18.63 3.13
CA GLU A 80 -3.99 18.33 4.24
C GLU A 80 -4.18 16.82 4.42
N LEU A 81 -4.53 16.08 3.37
CA LEU A 81 -4.78 14.63 3.46
C LEU A 81 -3.51 13.81 3.73
N TYR A 82 -2.40 14.15 3.08
CA TYR A 82 -1.22 13.27 3.04
C TYR A 82 -0.05 13.76 3.89
N SER A 83 -0.02 15.04 4.27
CA SER A 83 1.09 15.61 5.07
C SER A 83 0.68 15.94 6.50
N TYR A 84 -0.51 16.54 6.69
CA TYR A 84 -0.93 17.07 8.00
C TYR A 84 -2.07 16.27 8.66
N GLY A 85 -2.83 15.51 7.88
CA GLY A 85 -3.99 14.77 8.37
C GLY A 85 -5.19 15.67 8.71
N THR A 86 -5.20 16.90 8.22
CA THR A 86 -6.29 17.88 8.36
C THR A 86 -7.40 17.64 7.33
N SER A 87 -8.50 18.37 7.46
CA SER A 87 -9.71 18.19 6.67
C SER A 87 -9.79 19.20 5.51
N PRO A 88 -9.76 18.76 4.24
CA PRO A 88 -9.87 19.64 3.06
C PRO A 88 -11.17 20.39 2.87
N TYR A 89 -12.08 20.33 3.84
CA TYR A 89 -13.38 21.00 3.76
C TYR A 89 -13.59 21.94 4.93
N LEU A 90 -12.61 22.02 5.84
CA LEU A 90 -12.68 22.76 7.08
C LEU A 90 -11.38 23.54 7.26
N LYS A 91 -11.50 24.86 7.07
CA LYS A 91 -10.41 25.81 7.28
C LYS A 91 -9.68 25.64 8.62
N ASP A 92 -10.41 25.14 9.62
CA ASP A 92 -10.01 24.92 11.00
C ASP A 92 -10.51 23.51 11.38
N SER A 93 -9.59 22.55 11.32
CA SER A 93 -9.88 21.13 11.40
C SER A 93 -10.31 20.67 12.79
N ASP A 94 -9.78 21.31 13.84
CA ASP A 94 -10.14 21.01 15.22
C ASP A 94 -11.26 21.92 15.76
N SER A 95 -11.59 23.00 15.05
CA SER A 95 -12.65 23.97 15.38
C SER A 95 -12.35 24.83 16.62
N ASP A 96 -11.11 25.27 16.80
CA ASP A 96 -10.68 26.16 17.90
C ASP A 96 -10.64 27.66 17.56
N GLY A 97 -10.92 27.99 16.31
CA GLY A 97 -10.94 29.33 15.75
C GLY A 97 -9.66 29.75 15.04
N PHE A 98 -8.65 28.89 14.93
CA PHE A 98 -7.43 29.12 14.17
C PHE A 98 -7.42 28.27 12.89
N PRO A 99 -7.12 28.87 11.72
CA PRO A 99 -6.97 28.08 10.50
C PRO A 99 -5.77 27.13 10.55
N ASP A 100 -5.87 25.96 9.93
CA ASP A 100 -4.82 24.92 9.95
C ASP A 100 -3.47 25.48 9.47
N LEU A 101 -3.46 26.26 8.37
CA LEU A 101 -2.24 26.92 7.90
C LEU A 101 -1.64 27.90 8.93
N ALA A 102 -2.47 28.60 9.68
CA ALA A 102 -2.01 29.57 10.68
C ALA A 102 -1.34 28.85 11.86
N GLU A 103 -1.89 27.72 12.25
CA GLU A 103 -1.35 26.84 13.28
C GLU A 103 -0.03 26.21 12.88
N LEU A 104 0.06 25.68 11.65
CA LEU A 104 1.31 25.15 11.11
C LEU A 104 2.42 26.22 11.06
N LYS A 105 2.08 27.46 10.71
CA LYS A 105 3.03 28.60 10.76
C LYS A 105 3.38 29.00 12.19
N GLY A 106 2.45 28.82 13.12
CA GLY A 106 2.64 29.04 14.56
C GLY A 106 3.41 27.91 15.25
N GLY A 107 3.58 26.76 14.58
CA GLY A 107 4.15 25.55 15.17
C GLY A 107 3.22 24.87 16.19
N THR A 108 1.91 25.12 16.11
CA THR A 108 0.88 24.38 16.84
C THR A 108 0.39 23.20 16.01
N ASP A 109 -0.38 22.32 16.64
CA ASP A 109 -0.91 21.10 16.01
C ASP A 109 -2.33 21.40 15.51
N PRO A 110 -2.60 21.39 14.18
CA PRO A 110 -3.90 21.76 13.61
C PRO A 110 -5.03 20.77 13.88
N LEU A 111 -4.72 19.68 14.58
CA LEU A 111 -5.71 18.71 15.05
C LEU A 111 -5.92 18.84 16.56
N CYS A 112 -5.35 19.86 17.19
CA CYS A 112 -5.31 20.05 18.62
C CYS A 112 -5.92 21.37 19.07
N HIS A 113 -7.17 21.27 19.51
CA HIS A 113 -7.92 22.41 20.02
C HIS A 113 -7.11 23.20 21.05
N LYS A 114 -7.00 24.52 20.91
CA LYS A 114 -6.20 25.39 21.79
C LYS A 114 -6.45 25.25 23.29
N ASP A 115 -7.68 24.91 23.69
CA ASP A 115 -8.04 24.70 25.11
C ASP A 115 -7.79 23.26 25.59
N GLN A 116 -7.27 22.39 24.72
CA GLN A 116 -6.91 21.01 25.01
C GLN A 116 -5.39 20.82 25.06
N ASN A 117 -4.97 19.83 25.83
CA ASN A 117 -3.57 19.44 25.90
C ASN A 117 -3.39 18.11 25.17
N CYS A 118 -3.18 18.16 23.85
CA CYS A 118 -2.98 16.97 23.02
C CYS A 118 -1.61 16.32 23.22
N ASN A 119 -0.74 16.94 24.04
CA ASN A 119 0.47 16.31 24.55
C ASN A 119 0.20 15.33 25.72
N LEU A 120 -1.01 15.32 26.31
CA LEU A 120 -1.38 14.36 27.35
C LEU A 120 -1.56 12.93 26.82
N SER A 121 -1.85 12.76 25.54
CA SER A 121 -1.80 11.44 24.89
C SER A 121 -0.36 10.90 24.77
N ARG A 122 0.66 11.73 25.01
CA ARG A 122 2.09 11.35 25.06
C ARG A 122 2.71 11.40 26.46
N SER A 123 2.00 11.92 27.46
CA SER A 123 2.46 11.91 28.85
C SER A 123 1.70 10.82 29.60
N SER A 124 2.37 9.70 29.82
CA SER A 124 1.94 8.61 30.71
C SER A 124 2.04 9.04 32.19
N ASP A 125 1.41 10.17 32.53
CA ASP A 125 1.22 10.62 33.90
C ASP A 125 -0.24 10.36 34.31
N THR A 126 -0.47 9.17 34.87
CA THR A 126 -1.78 8.69 35.35
C THR A 126 -2.34 9.51 36.51
N THR A 127 -1.58 10.47 37.03
CA THR A 127 -2.01 11.38 38.09
C THR A 127 -3.07 12.37 37.59
N ILE A 128 -2.94 12.87 36.35
CA ILE A 128 -3.86 13.85 35.74
C ILE A 128 -5.22 13.21 35.39
N LEU A 129 -5.23 11.92 35.00
CA LEU A 129 -6.44 11.20 34.63
C LEU A 129 -7.38 10.95 35.82
N ASN A 130 -6.84 10.82 37.04
CA ASN A 130 -7.64 10.69 38.25
C ASN A 130 -8.22 12.02 38.74
N GLU A 131 -7.56 13.15 38.45
CA GLU A 131 -8.05 14.47 38.86
C GLU A 131 -9.09 15.06 37.88
N LEU A 132 -9.00 14.79 36.57
CA LEU A 132 -10.05 15.21 35.62
C LEU A 132 -11.35 14.40 35.72
N ASN A 133 -11.30 13.16 36.22
CA ASN A 133 -12.49 12.33 36.44
C ASN A 133 -13.34 12.78 37.65
N ALA A 134 -12.87 13.79 38.41
CA ALA A 134 -13.55 14.29 39.61
C ALA A 134 -14.39 15.57 39.38
N GLN A 135 -14.37 16.17 38.19
CA GLN A 135 -14.98 17.49 37.95
C GLN A 135 -16.03 17.57 36.82
N LEU A 136 -16.31 16.47 36.13
CA LEU A 136 -17.40 16.43 35.15
C LEU A 136 -18.70 15.93 35.82
N PRO A 137 -19.85 16.60 35.61
CA PRO A 137 -21.12 16.12 36.14
C PRO A 137 -21.43 14.73 35.55
N VAL A 138 -21.66 13.77 36.44
CA VAL A 138 -22.03 12.40 36.12
C VAL A 138 -23.34 12.41 35.33
N TYR A 139 -23.26 12.21 34.01
CA TYR A 139 -24.42 11.81 33.20
C TYR A 139 -24.67 10.31 33.45
N PRO A 140 -25.90 9.90 33.83
CA PRO A 140 -26.16 8.50 34.13
C PRO A 140 -26.04 7.63 32.89
N ALA A 141 -25.30 6.55 33.09
CA ALA A 141 -24.96 5.49 32.16
C ALA A 141 -26.16 4.88 31.42
N ALA A 142 -25.91 4.44 30.18
CA ALA A 142 -26.61 3.29 29.62
C ALA A 142 -25.71 2.52 28.64
N LEU A 143 -25.64 1.20 28.89
CA LEU A 143 -25.24 0.09 28.01
C LEU A 143 -23.80 -0.45 28.11
N ASP A 144 -23.63 -1.31 29.13
CA ASP A 144 -22.97 -2.63 29.14
C ASP A 144 -21.90 -2.95 28.07
N SER A 145 -20.66 -3.15 28.53
CA SER A 145 -19.98 -4.44 28.30
C SER A 145 -18.84 -4.70 29.30
N PRO A 146 -18.69 -5.93 29.84
CA PRO A 146 -17.75 -6.24 30.90
C PRO A 146 -16.49 -6.93 30.37
N ASN A 147 -15.34 -6.27 30.49
CA ASN A 147 -14.04 -6.86 30.86
C ASN A 147 -13.00 -5.75 30.69
N GLY A 148 -12.26 -5.39 31.72
CA GLY A 148 -11.21 -6.27 32.20
C GLY A 148 -9.88 -5.65 31.76
N ASN A 149 -9.48 -4.64 32.51
CA ASN A 149 -8.13 -4.13 32.62
C ASN A 149 -7.04 -5.24 32.53
N THR A 150 -6.17 -5.13 31.54
CA THR A 150 -4.74 -5.37 31.77
C THR A 150 -3.98 -4.25 31.11
N GLY A 151 -3.80 -3.17 31.88
CA GLY A 151 -2.68 -2.27 31.65
C GLY A 151 -1.40 -3.09 31.73
N THR A 152 -0.74 -3.26 30.59
CA THR A 152 0.67 -3.61 30.56
C THR A 152 1.38 -2.42 29.96
N SER A 153 1.85 -1.58 30.87
CA SER A 153 2.88 -0.58 30.68
C SER A 153 4.05 -1.17 29.90
N LEU A 154 4.46 -0.53 28.82
CA LEU A 154 5.84 -0.57 28.35
C LEU A 154 6.28 0.86 28.04
N THR A 155 6.63 1.54 29.13
CA THR A 155 7.60 2.62 29.14
C THR A 155 8.98 2.02 28.87
N ALA A 156 9.58 2.33 27.72
CA ALA A 156 11.02 2.39 27.61
C ALA A 156 11.43 3.37 26.49
N PRO A 157 12.50 4.17 26.70
CA PRO A 157 12.98 5.14 25.74
C PRO A 157 13.48 4.43 24.48
N VAL A 158 13.20 4.98 23.30
CA VAL A 158 13.87 4.59 22.05
C VAL A 158 15.35 4.98 22.16
N SER A 159 16.11 4.17 22.88
CA SER A 159 17.52 3.97 22.62
C SER A 159 17.64 3.10 21.38
N LYS A 160 18.75 3.26 20.66
CA LYS A 160 19.03 2.68 19.34
C LYS A 160 19.17 1.13 19.31
N THR A 161 18.51 0.41 20.21
CA THR A 161 18.45 -1.05 20.31
C THR A 161 17.15 -1.43 21.01
N MET A 162 16.17 -1.94 20.28
CA MET A 162 14.94 -2.52 20.83
C MET A 162 15.22 -3.97 21.22
N SER A 163 14.84 -4.41 22.41
CA SER A 163 15.04 -5.80 22.84
C SER A 163 14.03 -6.76 22.17
N GLY A 164 14.35 -8.05 22.08
CA GLY A 164 13.53 -9.06 21.41
C GLY A 164 12.17 -9.23 22.04
N VAL A 165 12.12 -9.08 23.37
CA VAL A 165 10.90 -9.13 24.16
C VAL A 165 9.99 -7.93 23.84
N GLU A 166 10.57 -6.74 23.67
CA GLU A 166 9.83 -5.53 23.28
C GLU A 166 9.36 -5.60 21.83
N LEU A 167 10.20 -6.11 20.92
CA LEU A 167 9.84 -6.35 19.52
C LEU A 167 8.70 -7.36 19.40
N ARG A 168 8.73 -8.42 20.21
CA ARG A 168 7.65 -9.41 20.26
C ARG A 168 6.34 -8.77 20.70
N ALA A 169 6.36 -7.93 21.73
CA ALA A 169 5.17 -7.23 22.21
C ALA A 169 4.60 -6.27 21.15
N LEU A 170 5.45 -5.51 20.46
CA LEU A 170 5.07 -4.60 19.37
C LEU A 170 4.45 -5.35 18.18
N LEU A 171 5.03 -6.48 17.78
CA LEU A 171 4.51 -7.29 16.68
C LEU A 171 3.13 -7.86 17.02
N LYS A 172 2.93 -8.35 18.26
CA LYS A 172 1.60 -8.79 18.71
C LYS A 172 0.59 -7.65 18.69
N GLN A 173 0.96 -6.46 19.17
CA GLN A 173 0.08 -5.29 19.17
C GLN A 173 -0.27 -4.82 17.75
N SER A 174 0.65 -4.98 16.81
CA SER A 174 0.42 -4.68 15.39
C SER A 174 -0.44 -5.72 14.67
N GLY A 175 -0.89 -6.76 15.37
CA GLY A 175 -1.72 -7.83 14.81
C GLY A 175 -0.94 -8.96 14.12
N PHE A 176 0.37 -9.08 14.38
CA PHE A 176 1.20 -10.15 13.82
C PHE A 176 0.80 -11.52 14.44
N PRO A 177 0.64 -12.59 13.63
CA PRO A 177 0.16 -13.88 14.12
C PRO A 177 1.11 -14.52 15.13
N GLU A 178 0.59 -14.86 16.32
CA GLU A 178 1.40 -15.38 17.43
C GLU A 178 2.09 -16.70 17.10
N GLU A 179 1.50 -17.53 16.23
CA GLU A 179 2.08 -18.81 15.82
C GLU A 179 3.42 -18.61 15.09
N GLN A 180 3.51 -17.61 14.22
CA GLN A 180 4.76 -17.27 13.54
C GLN A 180 5.75 -16.62 14.50
N LEU A 181 5.26 -15.86 15.46
CA LEU A 181 6.09 -15.17 16.43
C LEU A 181 6.72 -16.10 17.48
N ASN A 182 6.06 -17.21 17.79
CA ASN A 182 6.56 -18.24 18.69
C ASN A 182 7.63 -19.13 18.03
N THR A 183 7.72 -19.15 16.69
CA THR A 183 8.79 -19.86 15.97
C THR A 183 10.13 -19.12 15.96
N LEU A 184 10.12 -17.83 16.29
CA LEU A 184 11.29 -16.95 16.26
C LEU A 184 11.70 -16.61 17.69
N SER A 185 12.94 -16.89 18.08
CA SER A 185 13.42 -16.57 19.42
C SER A 185 13.60 -15.05 19.62
N ASP A 186 13.65 -14.59 20.88
CA ASP A 186 13.86 -13.16 21.18
C ASP A 186 15.23 -12.68 20.65
N GLU A 187 16.25 -13.53 20.69
CA GLU A 187 17.59 -13.26 20.15
C GLU A 187 17.58 -13.13 18.62
N GLU A 188 16.75 -13.91 17.93
CA GLU A 188 16.59 -13.83 16.48
C GLU A 188 15.80 -12.59 16.04
N LEU A 189 14.81 -12.18 16.85
CA LEU A 189 14.08 -10.92 16.67
C LEU A 189 15.01 -9.71 16.78
N GLU A 190 15.88 -9.69 17.80
CA GLU A 190 16.88 -8.63 17.99
C GLU A 190 17.84 -8.53 16.81
N LYS A 191 18.35 -9.69 16.35
CA LYS A 191 19.27 -9.73 15.21
C LYS A 191 18.61 -9.20 13.94
N LYS A 192 17.35 -9.57 13.67
CA LYS A 192 16.58 -9.07 12.51
C LYS A 192 16.32 -7.56 12.60
N TRP A 193 16.00 -7.06 13.78
CA TRP A 193 15.81 -5.62 13.98
C TRP A 193 17.12 -4.82 13.79
N ALA A 194 18.24 -5.36 14.26
CA ALA A 194 19.55 -4.76 14.07
C ALA A 194 19.98 -4.71 12.59
N GLU A 195 19.59 -5.69 11.77
CA GLU A 195 19.85 -5.69 10.32
C GLU A 195 19.04 -4.63 9.56
N ILE A 196 17.82 -4.31 10.02
CA ILE A 196 16.92 -3.34 9.36
C ILE A 196 17.21 -1.89 9.79
N SER A 197 17.81 -1.70 10.97
CA SER A 197 18.10 -0.37 11.55
C SER A 197 19.48 0.22 11.18
N LEU A 198 20.14 -0.35 10.17
CA LEU A 198 21.42 0.06 9.56
C LEU A 198 21.21 0.61 8.15
#